data_AF-A0A2P8AXJ0-F1
#
_entry.id   AF-A0A2P8AXJ0-F1
#
_cell.length_a   1.000
_cell.length_b   1.000
_cell.length_c   1.000
_cell.angle_alpha   90.00
_cell.angle_beta   90.00
_cell.angle_gamma   90.00
#
_symmetry.space_group_name_H-M   'P 1'
#
loop_
_entity.id
_entity.type
_entity.pdbx_description
1 polymer ?
#
loop_
_entity_poly.entity_id
_entity_poly.type
_entity_poly.pdbx_seq_one_letter_code
_entity_poly.pdbx_strand_id
1 'polypeptide(L)'
;MAKGSGKAGGRLMRAALKYLKRANKRNRPGRMNAHFRDHVFGGHVKPGQPKGSGYHYRPGGQDFPGRRLKPGTTLRDPATGVYRAEPEFFDPTLNPPHGAWKPKAGNGGRSSFFPDDWTPAQVDSAIAGAFQNATRVPGTNTWRGTYRGVTIEGFYNNSGGFTHGWPLVNEPPGVTP
;
A
#
# COMPACT_ATOMS: atom_id res chain seq x y z
N MET A 1 -3.23 -5.90 29.14
CA MET A 1 -1.90 -5.32 28.90
C MET A 1 -1.23 -6.07 27.74
N ALA A 2 -0.97 -5.44 26.60
CA ALA A 2 -0.31 -6.07 25.45
C ALA A 2 1.14 -5.58 25.31
N LYS A 3 2.08 -6.21 26.02
CA LYS A 3 3.52 -5.98 25.87
C LYS A 3 4.07 -6.98 24.84
N GLY A 4 4.01 -6.65 23.54
CA GLY A 4 4.57 -7.53 22.49
C GLY A 4 4.71 -6.94 21.09
N SER A 5 3.91 -5.96 20.69
CA SER A 5 3.83 -5.52 19.28
C SER A 5 4.99 -4.64 18.81
N GLY A 6 5.58 -3.82 19.69
CA GLY A 6 6.58 -2.81 19.30
C GLY A 6 7.91 -3.39 18.76
N LYS A 7 8.41 -4.49 19.36
CA LYS A 7 9.67 -5.14 18.92
C LYS A 7 9.52 -5.87 17.58
N ALA A 8 8.38 -6.55 17.38
CA ALA A 8 8.08 -7.26 16.15
C ALA A 8 7.87 -6.29 14.97
N GLY A 9 7.11 -5.21 15.18
CA GLY A 9 6.92 -4.19 14.14
C GLY A 9 8.22 -3.49 13.74
N GLY A 10 9.09 -3.16 14.71
CA GLY A 10 10.38 -2.53 14.40
C GLY A 10 11.31 -3.43 13.58
N ARG A 11 11.21 -4.76 13.76
CA ARG A 11 11.93 -5.74 12.93
C ARG A 11 11.38 -5.77 11.51
N LEU A 12 10.05 -5.75 11.33
CA LEU A 12 9.42 -5.72 10.00
C LEU A 12 9.72 -4.41 9.27
N MET A 13 9.71 -3.26 9.94
CA MET A 13 10.09 -1.98 9.33
C MET A 13 11.54 -2.02 8.82
N ARG A 14 12.49 -2.49 9.64
CA ARG A 14 13.89 -2.66 9.18
C ARG A 14 14.00 -3.63 8.00
N ALA A 15 13.22 -4.72 8.03
CA ALA A 15 13.17 -5.66 6.91
C ALA A 15 12.60 -5.02 5.64
N ALA A 16 11.55 -4.20 5.76
CA ALA A 16 10.95 -3.46 4.66
C ALA A 16 11.93 -2.49 4.00
N LEU A 17 12.60 -1.64 4.79
CA LEU A 17 13.62 -0.71 4.29
C LEU A 17 14.77 -1.45 3.59
N LYS A 18 15.26 -2.55 4.18
CA LYS A 18 16.32 -3.37 3.59
C LYS A 18 15.86 -4.05 2.29
N TYR A 19 14.62 -4.55 2.26
CA TYR A 19 14.02 -5.17 1.08
C TYR A 19 13.94 -4.16 -0.07
N LEU A 20 13.33 -2.99 0.18
CA LEU A 20 13.15 -1.95 -0.84
C LEU A 20 14.48 -1.49 -1.41
N LYS A 21 15.48 -1.23 -0.56
CA LYS A 21 16.84 -0.85 -1.00
C LYS A 21 17.45 -1.88 -1.96
N ARG A 22 17.21 -3.18 -1.73
CA ARG A 22 17.75 -4.27 -2.57
C ARG A 22 16.91 -4.47 -3.82
N ALA A 23 15.60 -4.53 -3.68
CA ALA A 23 14.67 -4.73 -4.79
C ALA A 23 14.76 -3.58 -5.78
N ASN A 24 14.80 -2.32 -5.33
CA ASN A 24 14.81 -1.13 -6.21
C ASN A 24 16.08 -1.00 -7.06
N LYS A 25 17.16 -1.72 -6.72
CA LYS A 25 18.36 -1.82 -7.55
C LYS A 25 18.27 -2.85 -8.67
N ARG A 26 17.20 -3.66 -8.71
CA ARG A 26 17.04 -4.76 -9.66
C ARG A 26 15.69 -4.65 -10.35
N ASN A 27 15.69 -4.63 -11.67
CA ASN A 27 14.47 -4.87 -12.43
C ASN A 27 14.36 -6.37 -12.72
N ARG A 28 13.29 -7.00 -12.25
CA ARG A 28 13.05 -8.44 -12.45
C ARG A 28 11.80 -8.60 -13.31
N PRO A 29 11.85 -9.34 -14.43
CA PRO A 29 10.65 -9.65 -15.20
C PRO A 29 9.55 -10.27 -14.32
N GLY A 30 8.29 -9.91 -14.58
CA GLY A 30 7.14 -10.38 -13.81
C GLY A 30 7.03 -9.83 -12.38
N ARG A 31 7.79 -8.78 -12.04
CA ARG A 31 7.71 -8.06 -10.75
C ARG A 31 7.48 -6.57 -10.99
N MET A 32 6.97 -5.89 -9.96
CA MET A 32 6.91 -4.42 -9.96
C MET A 32 8.32 -3.86 -10.19
N ASN A 33 8.42 -2.72 -10.88
CA ASN A 33 9.67 -1.94 -10.94
C ASN A 33 9.81 -1.07 -9.67
N ALA A 34 10.91 -0.32 -9.56
CA ALA A 34 11.18 0.54 -8.40
C ALA A 34 10.07 1.58 -8.17
N HIS A 35 9.62 2.27 -9.23
CA HIS A 35 8.57 3.28 -9.13
C HIS A 35 7.27 2.73 -8.55
N PHE A 36 6.82 1.56 -9.02
CA PHE A 36 5.60 0.92 -8.53
C PHE A 36 5.75 0.30 -7.14
N ARG A 37 6.94 -0.19 -6.79
CA ARG A 37 7.25 -0.57 -5.40
C ARG A 37 7.17 0.62 -4.47
N ASP A 38 7.77 1.75 -4.83
CA ASP A 38 7.70 2.95 -4.00
C ASP A 38 6.25 3.42 -3.84
N HIS A 39 5.43 3.29 -4.88
CA HIS A 39 3.99 3.55 -4.81
C HIS A 39 3.28 2.68 -3.76
N VAL A 40 3.47 1.36 -3.81
CA VAL A 40 2.81 0.42 -2.89
C VAL A 40 3.30 0.60 -1.45
N PHE A 41 4.60 0.79 -1.26
CA PHE A 41 5.19 0.72 0.07
C PHE A 41 5.27 2.07 0.79
N GLY A 42 5.80 3.09 0.12
CA GLY A 42 6.00 4.42 0.71
C GLY A 42 4.96 5.44 0.23
N GLY A 43 4.25 5.15 -0.85
CA GLY A 43 3.48 6.14 -1.58
C GLY A 43 4.35 7.21 -2.24
N HIS A 44 3.76 7.94 -3.18
CA HIS A 44 4.42 9.04 -3.87
C HIS A 44 4.02 10.38 -3.29
N VAL A 45 5.04 11.21 -3.08
CA VAL A 45 4.93 12.57 -2.57
C VAL A 45 5.73 13.46 -3.50
N LYS A 46 5.09 14.42 -4.14
CA LYS A 46 5.77 15.48 -4.90
C LYS A 46 5.78 16.75 -4.04
N PRO A 47 6.95 17.38 -3.78
CA PRO A 47 7.02 18.65 -3.06
C PRO A 47 6.12 19.72 -3.66
N GLY A 48 5.44 20.50 -2.82
CA GLY A 48 4.55 21.59 -3.23
C GLY A 48 3.23 21.14 -3.87
N GLN A 49 3.03 19.86 -4.14
CA GLN A 49 1.75 19.34 -4.63
C GLN A 49 0.79 19.09 -3.46
N PRO A 50 -0.52 19.36 -3.62
CA PRO A 50 -1.46 19.37 -2.50
C PRO A 50 -1.83 17.99 -1.97
N LYS A 51 -1.50 16.90 -2.69
CA LYS A 51 -1.89 15.53 -2.32
C LYS A 51 -0.79 14.51 -2.62
N GLY A 52 -0.78 13.40 -1.87
CA GLY A 52 0.06 12.21 -2.13
C GLY A 52 -0.71 11.09 -2.83
N SER A 53 -0.04 9.99 -3.20
CA SER A 53 -0.71 8.80 -3.78
C SER A 53 -0.08 7.50 -3.31
N GLY A 54 -0.78 6.38 -3.51
CA GLY A 54 -0.33 5.05 -3.08
C GLY A 54 -0.38 4.86 -1.58
N TYR A 55 0.66 4.19 -1.04
CA TYR A 55 0.79 3.77 0.35
C TYR A 55 -0.26 2.74 0.76
N HIS A 56 0.11 1.47 0.61
CA HIS A 56 -0.72 0.28 0.77
C HIS A 56 -0.09 -0.75 1.72
N TYR A 57 0.97 -0.40 2.45
CA TYR A 57 1.65 -1.33 3.35
C TYR A 57 2.25 -0.64 4.57
N ARG A 58 1.96 -1.20 5.75
CA ARG A 58 2.47 -0.74 7.05
C ARG A 58 3.10 -1.93 7.78
N PRO A 59 4.43 -2.13 7.69
CA PRO A 59 5.10 -3.31 8.26
C PRO A 59 4.90 -3.36 9.77
N GLY A 60 4.23 -4.41 10.26
CA GLY A 60 3.84 -4.55 11.67
C GLY A 60 2.93 -3.43 12.17
N GLY A 61 2.16 -2.80 11.28
CA GLY A 61 1.28 -1.68 11.61
C GLY A 61 2.03 -0.37 11.86
N GLN A 62 3.29 -0.27 11.46
CA GLN A 62 4.10 0.93 11.61
C GLN A 62 4.09 1.77 10.33
N ASP A 63 4.05 3.09 10.53
CA ASP A 63 4.13 4.03 9.43
C ASP A 63 5.55 4.23 8.94
N PHE A 64 5.72 4.33 7.62
CA PHE A 64 6.99 4.76 7.05
C PHE A 64 7.30 6.22 7.45
N PRO A 65 8.59 6.62 7.48
CA PRO A 65 8.96 8.00 7.76
C PRO A 65 8.20 9.01 6.90
N GLY A 66 7.64 10.04 7.54
CA GLY A 66 6.83 11.06 6.89
C GLY A 66 5.50 10.55 6.36
N ARG A 67 5.01 9.40 6.83
CA ARG A 67 3.65 8.88 6.61
C ARG A 67 2.94 8.75 7.94
N ARG A 68 1.62 8.82 7.90
CA ARG A 68 0.74 8.46 9.02
C ARG A 68 -0.64 8.09 8.50
N LEU A 69 -1.42 7.43 9.34
CA LEU A 69 -2.87 7.32 9.13
C LEU A 69 -3.56 8.40 9.96
N LYS A 70 -4.59 9.02 9.37
CA LYS A 70 -5.48 9.91 10.12
C LYS A 70 -6.22 9.10 11.20
N PRO A 71 -6.19 9.52 12.48
CA PRO A 71 -6.85 8.81 13.57
C PRO A 71 -8.34 8.54 13.29
N GLY A 72 -8.84 7.37 13.69
CA GLY A 72 -10.25 7.00 13.56
C GLY A 72 -10.70 6.57 12.16
N THR A 73 -9.82 6.58 11.16
CA THR A 73 -10.21 6.23 9.77
C THR A 73 -10.00 4.75 9.41
N THR A 74 -9.43 3.95 10.31
CA THR A 74 -9.10 2.55 10.03
C THR A 74 -10.33 1.66 10.12
N LEU A 75 -10.65 0.97 9.02
CA LEU A 75 -11.64 -0.11 8.98
C LEU A 75 -10.98 -1.40 8.49
N ARG A 76 -10.94 -2.42 9.35
CA ARG A 76 -10.24 -3.69 9.10
C ARG A 76 -11.21 -4.84 8.88
N ASP A 77 -10.92 -5.66 7.87
CA ASP A 77 -11.52 -6.96 7.68
C ASP A 77 -10.87 -7.95 8.68
N PRO A 78 -11.63 -8.51 9.63
CA PRO A 78 -11.09 -9.43 10.63
C PRO A 78 -10.67 -10.79 10.05
N ALA A 79 -11.22 -11.19 8.89
CA ALA A 79 -10.93 -12.50 8.29
C ALA A 79 -9.59 -12.49 7.56
N THR A 80 -9.29 -11.40 6.84
CA THR A 80 -8.09 -11.31 6.00
C THR A 80 -7.01 -10.42 6.58
N GLY A 81 -7.34 -9.56 7.55
CA GLY A 81 -6.44 -8.57 8.13
C GLY A 81 -6.17 -7.35 7.26
N VAL A 82 -6.71 -7.30 6.03
CA VAL A 82 -6.64 -6.10 5.18
C VAL A 82 -7.51 -5.00 5.76
N TYR A 83 -7.20 -3.75 5.44
CA TYR A 83 -7.95 -2.62 5.98
C TYR A 83 -7.90 -1.42 5.06
N ARG A 84 -8.82 -0.48 5.25
CA ARG A 84 -8.76 0.85 4.64
C ARG A 84 -8.49 1.90 5.70
N ALA A 85 -7.83 2.99 5.31
CA ALA A 85 -7.64 4.18 6.12
C ALA A 85 -7.38 5.40 5.23
N GLU A 86 -7.42 6.60 5.80
CA GLU A 86 -6.97 7.83 5.15
C GLU A 86 -5.49 8.08 5.50
N PRO A 87 -4.55 7.84 4.57
CA PRO A 87 -3.16 8.19 4.83
C PRO A 87 -2.87 9.66 4.58
N GLU A 88 -1.92 10.16 5.35
CA GLU A 88 -1.36 11.49 5.21
C GLU A 88 0.15 11.41 4.96
N PHE A 89 0.63 12.39 4.20
CA PHE A 89 2.01 12.47 3.71
C PHE A 89 2.63 13.77 4.19
N PHE A 90 3.75 13.72 4.89
CA PHE A 90 4.46 14.91 5.30
C PHE A 90 5.22 15.52 4.12
N ASP A 91 5.08 16.83 3.95
CA ASP A 91 5.79 17.62 2.95
C ASP A 91 6.48 18.81 3.64
N PRO A 92 7.82 18.82 3.75
CA PRO A 92 8.55 19.89 4.44
C PRO A 92 8.52 21.21 3.66
N THR A 93 8.13 21.21 2.38
CA THR A 93 8.09 22.44 1.58
C THR A 93 6.75 23.18 1.72
N LEU A 94 5.76 22.57 2.38
CA LEU A 94 4.50 23.24 2.71
C LEU A 94 4.63 23.91 4.08
N ASN A 95 4.16 25.15 4.23
CA ASN A 95 4.26 25.91 5.49
C ASN A 95 5.68 25.90 6.12
N PRO A 96 6.73 26.34 5.40
CA PRO A 96 8.08 26.38 5.95
C PRO A 96 8.17 27.33 7.16
N PRO A 97 8.98 26.99 8.19
CA PRO A 97 9.87 25.82 8.29
C PRO A 97 9.21 24.55 8.82
N HIS A 98 7.92 24.58 9.16
CA HIS A 98 7.25 23.53 9.93
C HIS A 98 6.84 22.31 9.11
N GLY A 99 6.70 22.44 7.79
CA GLY A 99 6.12 21.39 6.97
C GLY A 99 4.60 21.28 7.16
N ALA A 100 3.95 20.48 6.31
CA ALA A 100 2.55 20.14 6.50
C ALA A 100 2.25 18.70 6.09
N TRP A 101 1.22 18.13 6.72
CA TRP A 101 0.64 16.85 6.30
C TRP A 101 -0.40 17.09 5.22
N LYS A 102 -0.33 16.31 4.15
CA LYS A 102 -1.29 16.38 3.04
C LYS A 102 -2.04 15.07 2.84
N PRO A 103 -3.31 15.11 2.44
CA PRO A 103 -4.12 13.92 2.26
C PRO A 103 -3.74 13.18 0.98
N LYS A 104 -4.27 11.97 0.83
CA LYS A 104 -4.18 11.20 -0.40
C LYS A 104 -5.06 11.79 -1.52
N ALA A 105 -4.60 11.67 -2.76
CA ALA A 105 -5.39 11.88 -3.97
C ALA A 105 -6.19 10.62 -4.35
N GLY A 106 -7.38 10.84 -4.93
CA GLY A 106 -8.28 9.80 -5.39
C GLY A 106 -8.96 9.01 -4.25
N ASN A 107 -9.94 8.18 -4.60
CA ASN A 107 -10.65 7.25 -3.70
C ASN A 107 -11.16 7.90 -2.40
N GLY A 108 -11.64 9.14 -2.47
CA GLY A 108 -12.09 9.89 -1.28
C GLY A 108 -11.01 10.06 -0.20
N GLY A 109 -9.73 10.09 -0.58
CA GLY A 109 -8.61 10.21 0.37
C GLY A 109 -8.16 8.89 1.00
N ARG A 110 -8.73 7.75 0.59
CA ARG A 110 -8.50 6.44 1.21
C ARG A 110 -7.47 5.59 0.46
N SER A 111 -6.70 4.83 1.22
CA SER A 111 -5.92 3.67 0.74
C SER A 111 -6.44 2.41 1.42
N SER A 112 -6.29 1.28 0.74
CA SER A 112 -6.36 -0.04 1.36
C SER A 112 -4.96 -0.60 1.60
N PHE A 113 -4.81 -1.41 2.64
CA PHE A 113 -3.53 -1.86 3.17
C PHE A 113 -3.49 -3.37 3.28
N PHE A 114 -2.33 -3.93 2.90
CA PHE A 114 -2.04 -5.35 3.10
C PHE A 114 -1.96 -5.67 4.59
N PRO A 115 -2.13 -6.94 4.99
CA PRO A 115 -2.06 -7.34 6.39
C PRO A 115 -0.72 -6.90 7.01
N ASP A 116 -0.81 -6.35 8.22
CA ASP A 116 0.34 -5.73 8.89
C ASP A 116 1.45 -6.74 9.22
N ASP A 117 1.11 -8.02 9.37
CA ASP A 117 2.04 -9.11 9.64
C ASP A 117 2.77 -9.63 8.40
N TRP A 118 2.36 -9.23 7.20
CA TRP A 118 3.05 -9.60 5.97
C TRP A 118 4.42 -8.95 5.90
N THR A 119 5.40 -9.70 5.43
CA THR A 119 6.74 -9.20 5.07
C THR A 119 6.67 -8.41 3.76
N PRO A 120 7.64 -7.51 3.50
CA PRO A 120 7.69 -6.79 2.23
C PRO A 120 7.81 -7.72 1.00
N ALA A 121 8.51 -8.84 1.14
CA ALA A 121 8.63 -9.83 0.07
C ALA A 121 7.30 -10.57 -0.19
N GLN A 122 6.48 -10.79 0.85
CA GLN A 122 5.14 -11.35 0.69
C GLN A 122 4.22 -10.38 -0.04
N VAL A 123 4.23 -9.08 0.28
CA VAL A 123 3.44 -8.07 -0.44
C VAL A 123 3.81 -7.99 -1.91
N ASP A 124 5.11 -7.88 -2.23
CA ASP A 124 5.59 -7.81 -3.62
C ASP A 124 5.31 -9.11 -4.39
N SER A 125 5.32 -10.26 -3.72
CA SER A 125 4.94 -11.55 -4.32
C SER A 125 3.45 -11.74 -4.46
N ALA A 126 2.64 -11.18 -3.57
CA ALA A 126 1.20 -11.28 -3.62
C ALA A 126 0.63 -10.57 -4.84
N ILE A 127 1.14 -9.38 -5.17
CA ILE A 127 0.71 -8.64 -6.36
C ILE A 127 1.06 -9.42 -7.64
N ALA A 128 2.31 -9.89 -7.75
CA ALA A 128 2.73 -10.69 -8.90
C ALA A 128 1.95 -12.02 -9.00
N GLY A 129 1.74 -12.70 -7.88
CA GLY A 129 1.03 -13.98 -7.82
C GLY A 129 -0.47 -13.84 -8.11
N ALA A 130 -1.12 -12.79 -7.60
CA ALA A 130 -2.52 -12.50 -7.92
C ALA A 130 -2.69 -12.19 -9.42
N PHE A 131 -1.74 -11.47 -10.03
CA PHE A 131 -1.80 -11.13 -11.45
C PHE A 131 -1.75 -12.36 -12.37
N GLN A 132 -1.02 -13.42 -12.00
CA GLN A 132 -0.83 -14.61 -12.85
C GLN A 132 -2.15 -15.27 -13.29
N ASN A 133 -3.16 -15.25 -12.42
CA ASN A 133 -4.49 -15.81 -12.70
C ASN A 133 -5.58 -14.73 -12.61
N ALA A 134 -5.20 -13.47 -12.79
CA ALA A 134 -6.14 -12.37 -12.70
C ALA A 134 -7.04 -12.28 -13.94
N THR A 135 -8.23 -11.74 -13.73
CA THR A 135 -9.15 -11.37 -14.80
C THR A 135 -9.20 -9.84 -14.94
N ARG A 136 -9.46 -9.35 -16.15
CA ARG A 136 -9.72 -7.93 -16.36
C ARG A 136 -11.02 -7.55 -15.67
N VAL A 137 -11.03 -6.43 -14.95
CA VAL A 137 -12.26 -5.86 -14.40
C VAL A 137 -13.01 -5.15 -15.55
N PRO A 138 -14.26 -5.56 -15.87
CA PRO A 138 -15.00 -5.01 -17.01
C PRO A 138 -15.10 -3.48 -16.97
N GLY A 139 -14.91 -2.84 -18.13
CA GLY A 139 -15.00 -1.38 -18.27
C GLY A 139 -13.82 -0.59 -17.68
N THR A 140 -12.73 -1.25 -17.29
CA THR A 140 -11.57 -0.58 -16.67
C THR A 140 -10.24 -1.05 -17.26
N ASN A 141 -9.15 -0.36 -16.89
CA ASN A 141 -7.79 -0.83 -17.10
C ASN A 141 -7.19 -1.55 -15.88
N THR A 142 -8.04 -2.09 -14.99
CA THR A 142 -7.59 -2.87 -13.83
C THR A 142 -7.78 -4.38 -14.07
N TRP A 143 -6.96 -5.14 -13.36
CA TRP A 143 -7.07 -6.58 -13.20
C TRP A 143 -7.41 -6.89 -11.76
N ARG A 144 -8.09 -8.01 -11.54
CA ARG A 144 -8.41 -8.52 -10.21
C ARG A 144 -8.02 -9.98 -10.10
N GLY A 145 -7.29 -10.31 -9.04
CA GLY A 145 -6.85 -11.67 -8.73
C GLY A 145 -6.86 -11.90 -7.23
N THR A 146 -6.54 -13.12 -6.82
CA THR A 146 -6.51 -13.50 -5.40
C THR A 146 -5.15 -14.10 -5.04
N TYR A 147 -4.64 -13.77 -3.86
CA TYR A 147 -3.46 -14.40 -3.30
C TYR A 147 -3.66 -14.68 -1.80
N ARG A 148 -3.59 -15.96 -1.41
CA ARG A 148 -3.75 -16.42 -0.01
C ARG A 148 -5.01 -15.85 0.67
N GLY A 149 -6.14 -15.85 -0.04
CA GLY A 149 -7.43 -15.35 0.47
C GLY A 149 -7.59 -13.83 0.43
N VAL A 150 -6.58 -13.07 0.01
CA VAL A 150 -6.68 -11.62 -0.21
C VAL A 150 -6.98 -11.34 -1.67
N THR A 151 -8.10 -10.69 -1.94
CA THR A 151 -8.42 -10.13 -3.25
C THR A 151 -7.55 -8.91 -3.50
N ILE A 152 -6.88 -8.86 -4.64
CA ILE A 152 -5.98 -7.78 -5.05
C ILE A 152 -6.47 -7.25 -6.39
N GLU A 153 -6.61 -5.93 -6.46
CA GLU A 153 -6.83 -5.21 -7.71
C GLU A 153 -5.59 -4.39 -8.06
N GLY A 154 -5.29 -4.23 -9.34
CA GLY A 154 -4.18 -3.42 -9.79
C GLY A 154 -4.34 -2.97 -11.23
N PHE A 155 -3.49 -2.05 -11.68
CA PHE A 155 -3.53 -1.59 -13.07
C PHE A 155 -2.65 -2.44 -13.98
N TYR A 156 -3.12 -2.70 -15.19
CA TYR A 156 -2.25 -3.17 -16.28
C TYR A 156 -1.22 -2.10 -16.65
N ASN A 157 -0.06 -2.54 -17.13
CA ASN A 157 0.89 -1.66 -17.81
C ASN A 157 0.67 -1.73 -19.34
N ASN A 158 1.36 -0.88 -20.09
CA ASN A 158 1.20 -0.79 -21.56
C ASN A 158 1.73 -2.01 -22.33
N SER A 159 2.38 -2.96 -21.65
CA SER A 159 2.99 -4.15 -22.25
C SER A 159 2.24 -5.43 -21.87
N GLY A 160 1.00 -5.33 -21.38
CA GLY A 160 0.20 -6.48 -20.94
C GLY A 160 0.61 -7.07 -19.59
N GLY A 161 1.61 -6.50 -18.90
CA GLY A 161 1.94 -6.81 -17.52
C GLY A 161 1.14 -5.94 -16.54
N PHE A 162 1.67 -5.75 -15.33
CA PHE A 162 1.05 -4.91 -14.29
C PHE A 162 1.97 -3.77 -13.86
N THR A 163 1.37 -2.77 -13.20
CA THR A 163 2.09 -1.67 -12.57
C THR A 163 2.25 -1.93 -11.06
N HIS A 164 1.19 -1.67 -10.30
CA HIS A 164 1.05 -1.85 -8.86
C HIS A 164 -0.35 -2.42 -8.56
N GLY A 165 -0.56 -2.89 -7.33
CA GLY A 165 -1.86 -3.34 -6.86
C GLY A 165 -2.08 -3.02 -5.39
N TRP A 166 -3.34 -3.08 -4.99
CA TRP A 166 -3.82 -2.84 -3.63
C TRP A 166 -4.80 -3.94 -3.24
N PRO A 167 -4.89 -4.32 -1.95
CA PRO A 167 -5.87 -5.29 -1.51
C PRO A 167 -7.26 -4.66 -1.51
N LEU A 168 -8.29 -5.45 -1.76
CA LEU A 168 -9.67 -5.01 -1.56
C LEU A 168 -10.11 -5.39 -0.16
N VAL A 169 -10.72 -4.43 0.55
CA VAL A 169 -11.37 -4.70 1.83
C VAL A 169 -12.73 -5.26 1.52
N ASN A 170 -13.02 -6.48 1.98
CA ASN A 170 -14.37 -7.00 1.94
C ASN A 170 -15.19 -6.16 2.93
N GLU A 171 -16.04 -5.28 2.40
CA GLU A 171 -16.95 -4.53 3.26
C GLU A 171 -18.05 -5.48 3.75
N PRO A 172 -18.43 -5.41 5.05
CA PRO A 172 -19.66 -6.02 5.48
C PRO A 172 -20.82 -5.48 4.61
N PRO A 173 -21.80 -6.32 4.26
CA PRO A 173 -22.99 -5.86 3.55
C PRO A 173 -23.61 -4.65 4.27
N GLY A 174 -23.86 -3.55 3.56
CA GLY A 174 -24.60 -2.40 4.08
C GLY A 174 -23.80 -1.13 4.40
N VAL A 175 -22.48 -1.10 4.13
CA VAL A 175 -21.71 0.16 4.13
C VAL A 175 -21.51 0.59 2.69
N THR A 176 -22.25 1.61 2.25
CA THR A 176 -22.11 2.20 0.90
C THR A 176 -20.87 3.10 0.78
N PRO A 177 -20.30 3.27 -0.44
CA PRO A 177 -19.08 4.04 -0.70
C PRO A 177 -19.08 5.52 -0.28
#